data_AF-A0A0L6WFU9-F1
#
_entry.id   AF-A0A0L6WFU9-F1
#
_cell.length_a   1.000
_cell.length_b   1.000
_cell.length_c   1.000
_cell.angle_alpha   90.00
_cell.angle_beta   90.00
_cell.angle_gamma   90.00
#
_symmetry.space_group_name_H-M   'P 1'
#
loop_
_entity.id
_entity.type
_entity.pdbx_description
1 polymer ?
#
loop_
_entity_poly.entity_id
_entity_poly.type
_entity_poly.pdbx_seq_one_letter_code
_entity_poly.pdbx_strand_id
1 'polypeptide(L)' 'MTSSSNHDAFSVLASIFESRSSLHPTFLTVLDGTFILLFLVFIVLAFLTSGNIHLFVLMGIELALWASVKWYVTVNTRYA' A
#
# COMPACT_ATOMS: atom_id res chain seq x y z
N MET A 1 2.86 -35.32 -21.22
CA MET A 1 2.06 -34.13 -21.60
C MET A 1 2.12 -33.15 -20.44
N THR A 2 3.04 -32.19 -20.51
CA THR A 2 3.45 -31.31 -19.41
C THR A 2 3.19 -29.85 -19.82
N SER A 3 1.98 -29.32 -19.60
CA SER A 3 1.65 -27.90 -19.89
C SER A 3 0.37 -27.40 -19.19
N SER A 4 0.09 -27.79 -17.94
CA SER A 4 -1.10 -27.28 -17.23
C SER A 4 -0.84 -27.09 -15.73
N SER A 5 0.12 -26.22 -15.39
CA SER A 5 0.33 -25.78 -13.99
C SER A 5 0.69 -24.30 -13.85
N ASN A 6 1.19 -23.64 -14.91
CA ASN A 6 1.55 -22.21 -14.86
C ASN A 6 0.38 -21.27 -15.21
N HIS A 7 -0.58 -21.70 -16.03
CA HIS A 7 -1.75 -20.88 -16.39
C HIS A 7 -2.79 -20.80 -15.26
N ASP A 8 -2.87 -21.83 -14.41
CA ASP A 8 -3.81 -21.87 -13.27
C ASP A 8 -3.33 -21.00 -12.11
N ALA A 9 -2.02 -20.94 -11.85
CA ALA A 9 -1.47 -20.02 -10.85
C ALA A 9 -1.68 -18.56 -11.25
N PHE A 10 -1.50 -18.24 -12.54
CA PHE A 10 -1.72 -16.89 -13.04
C PHE A 10 -3.21 -16.53 -13.11
N SER A 11 -4.11 -17.47 -13.40
CA SER A 11 -5.56 -17.23 -13.39
C SER A 11 -6.15 -17.19 -11.97
N VAL A 12 -5.58 -17.91 -11.00
CA VAL A 12 -5.90 -17.80 -9.56
C VAL A 12 -5.37 -16.48 -8.99
N LEU A 13 -4.13 -16.10 -9.31
CA LEU A 13 -3.60 -14.78 -8.96
C LEU A 13 -4.37 -13.66 -9.67
N ALA A 14 -4.66 -13.80 -10.96
CA ALA A 14 -5.47 -12.84 -11.70
C ALA A 14 -6.88 -12.78 -11.14
N SER A 15 -7.51 -13.87 -10.70
CA SER A 15 -8.82 -13.81 -10.02
C SER A 15 -8.73 -13.28 -8.59
N ILE A 16 -7.58 -13.35 -7.91
CA ILE A 16 -7.31 -12.66 -6.63
C ILE A 16 -7.12 -11.15 -6.84
N PHE A 17 -6.59 -10.73 -7.99
CA PHE A 17 -6.39 -9.32 -8.35
C PHE A 17 -7.59 -8.71 -9.13
N GLU A 18 -8.37 -9.52 -9.85
CA GLU A 18 -9.49 -9.14 -10.73
C GLU A 18 -10.86 -9.40 -10.10
N SER A 19 -11.03 -10.45 -9.28
CA SER A 19 -12.05 -10.39 -8.24
C SER A 19 -11.45 -9.63 -7.06
N ARG A 20 -12.02 -8.46 -6.75
CA ARG A 20 -11.87 -7.80 -5.43
C ARG A 20 -10.70 -6.82 -5.26
N SER A 21 -10.31 -6.11 -6.33
CA SER A 21 -10.05 -4.64 -6.27
C SER A 21 -11.38 -3.87 -6.12
N SER A 22 -12.27 -4.41 -5.30
CA SER A 22 -13.47 -3.74 -4.82
C SER A 22 -12.95 -2.83 -3.73
N LEU A 23 -12.96 -1.53 -3.98
CA LEU A 23 -13.63 -0.47 -3.21
C LEU A 23 -14.22 -0.84 -1.83
N HIS A 24 -13.56 -1.71 -1.07
CA HIS A 24 -14.06 -2.27 0.17
C HIS A 24 -13.17 -1.72 1.29
N PRO A 25 -13.78 -1.14 2.34
CA PRO A 25 -13.10 -0.40 3.40
C PRO A 25 -11.90 -1.13 4.01
N THR A 26 -11.88 -2.45 3.97
CA THR A 26 -10.83 -3.31 4.50
C THR A 26 -9.45 -3.12 3.84
N PHE A 27 -9.36 -2.97 2.51
CA PHE A 27 -8.06 -2.79 1.85
C PHE A 27 -7.45 -1.43 2.18
N LEU A 28 -8.30 -0.39 2.26
CA LEU A 28 -7.92 0.94 2.71
C LEU A 28 -7.42 0.91 4.17
N THR A 29 -8.03 0.11 5.04
CA THR A 29 -7.57 -0.08 6.44
C THR A 29 -6.22 -0.79 6.51
N VAL A 30 -5.98 -1.81 5.68
CA VAL A 30 -4.69 -2.51 5.65
C VAL A 30 -3.58 -1.61 5.10
N LEU A 31 -3.88 -0.80 4.08
CA LEU A 31 -2.95 0.21 3.57
C LEU A 31 -2.61 1.24 4.65
N ASP A 32 -3.61 1.76 5.37
CA ASP A 32 -3.40 2.68 6.49
C ASP A 32 -2.47 2.08 7.57
N GLY A 33 -2.73 0.81 7.96
CA GLY A 33 -1.86 0.09 8.89
C GLY A 33 -0.44 -0.14 8.36
N THR A 34 -0.29 -0.37 7.06
CA THR A 34 1.02 -0.58 6.41
C THR A 34 1.84 0.71 6.36
N PHE A 35 1.20 1.85 6.07
CA PHE A 35 1.86 3.17 6.18
C PHE A 35 2.29 3.44 7.61
N ILE A 36 1.42 3.26 8.62
CA ILE A 36 1.81 3.45 10.04
C ILE A 36 3.00 2.56 10.44
N LEU A 37 3.02 1.30 9.99
CA LEU A 37 4.13 0.40 10.23
C LEU A 37 5.43 0.92 9.58
N LEU A 38 5.36 1.37 8.33
CA LEU A 38 6.49 1.97 7.60
C LEU A 38 7.00 3.22 8.32
N PHE A 39 6.12 4.12 8.75
CA PHE A 39 6.46 5.30 9.52
C PHE A 39 7.24 4.94 10.79
N LEU A 40 6.77 3.92 11.52
CA LEU A 40 7.42 3.44 12.74
C LEU A 40 8.82 2.91 12.43
N VAL A 41 8.97 2.14 11.35
CA VAL A 41 10.28 1.69 10.88
C VAL A 41 11.17 2.88 10.52
N PHE A 42 10.66 3.91 9.84
CA PHE A 42 11.40 5.13 9.55
C PHE A 42 11.83 5.89 10.81
N ILE A 43 10.99 5.98 11.84
CA ILE A 43 11.37 6.58 13.13
C ILE A 43 12.51 5.81 13.77
N VAL A 44 12.43 4.47 13.81
CA VAL A 44 13.47 3.61 14.39
C VAL A 44 14.78 3.78 13.61
N LEU A 45 14.72 3.78 12.27
CA LEU A 45 15.90 4.01 11.42
C LEU A 45 16.45 5.44 11.56
N ALA A 46 15.60 6.45 11.73
CA ALA A 46 16.02 7.84 11.92
C ALA A 46 16.80 8.01 13.22
N PHE A 47 16.35 7.32 14.28
CA PHE A 47 17.09 7.29 15.54
C PHE A 47 18.42 6.56 15.40
N LEU A 48 18.46 5.44 14.66
CA LEU A 48 19.66 4.64 14.48
C LEU A 48 20.72 5.29 13.57
N THR A 49 20.30 6.07 12.57
CA THR A 49 21.20 6.65 11.57
C THR A 49 21.74 8.05 11.91
N SER A 50 21.26 8.68 12.98
CA SER A 50 21.75 9.99 13.46
C SER A 50 21.75 11.09 12.37
N GLY A 51 20.58 11.39 11.81
CA GLY A 51 20.37 12.63 11.05
C GLY A 51 20.67 12.61 9.54
N ASN A 52 20.45 11.49 8.85
CA ASN A 52 20.60 11.45 7.40
C ASN A 52 19.37 12.02 6.68
N ILE A 53 19.56 13.08 5.89
CA ILE A 53 18.51 13.80 5.14
C ILE A 53 17.69 12.86 4.24
N HIS A 54 18.28 11.73 3.84
CA HIS A 54 17.63 10.71 3.04
C HIS A 54 16.33 10.19 3.70
N LEU A 55 16.34 9.98 5.02
CA LEU A 55 15.16 9.50 5.75
C LEU A 55 14.03 10.54 5.82
N PHE A 56 14.38 11.83 5.80
CA PHE A 56 13.39 12.90 5.76
C PHE A 56 12.62 12.91 4.44
N VAL A 57 13.31 12.63 3.33
CA VAL A 57 12.70 12.49 2.00
C VAL A 57 11.79 11.26 1.95
N LEU A 58 12.25 10.13 2.48
CA LEU A 58 11.44 8.90 2.54
C LEU A 58 10.16 9.10 3.38
N MET A 59 10.26 9.78 4.51
CA MET A 59 9.11 10.12 5.36
C MET A 59 8.12 11.06 4.65
N GLY A 60 8.62 12.03 3.89
CA GLY A 60 7.78 12.93 3.09
C GLY A 60 7.04 12.22 1.96
N ILE A 61 7.71 11.31 1.25
CA ILE A 61 7.09 10.50 0.18
C ILE A 61 6.02 9.58 0.76
N GLU A 62 6.26 8.99 1.93
CA GLU A 62 5.29 8.17 2.65
C GLU A 62 4.01 8.97 3.00
N LEU A 63 4.18 10.16 3.61
CA LEU A 63 3.07 11.07 3.93
C LEU A 63 2.31 11.51 2.67
N ALA A 64 3.02 11.77 1.57
CA ALA A 64 2.41 12.11 0.29
C ALA A 64 1.58 10.95 -0.28
N LEU A 65 2.08 9.72 -0.18
CA LEU A 65 1.33 8.52 -0.56
C LEU A 65 0.08 8.33 0.32
N TRP A 66 0.22 8.48 1.64
CA TRP A 66 -0.88 8.36 2.59
C TRP A 66 -1.98 9.41 2.32
N ALA A 67 -1.56 10.67 2.10
CA ALA A 67 -2.46 11.75 1.72
C ALA A 67 -3.17 11.46 0.39
N SER A 68 -2.47 10.90 -0.61
CA SER A 68 -3.06 10.53 -1.91
C SER A 68 -4.15 9.47 -1.76
N VAL A 69 -3.95 8.46 -0.90
CA VAL A 69 -4.96 7.43 -0.63
C VAL A 69 -6.17 8.03 0.09
N LYS A 70 -5.94 8.83 1.14
CA LYS A 70 -7.02 9.51 1.88
C LYS A 70 -7.83 10.46 0.99
N TRP A 71 -7.16 11.16 0.08
CA TRP A 71 -7.80 12.03 -0.91
C TRP A 71 -8.66 11.21 -1.87
N TYR A 72 -8.16 10.09 -2.38
CA TYR A 72 -8.90 9.20 -3.27
C TYR A 72 -10.18 8.63 -2.61
N VAL A 73 -10.11 8.24 -1.33
CA VAL A 73 -11.31 7.80 -0.59
C VAL A 73 -12.29 8.95 -0.40
N THR A 74 -11.79 10.11 0.02
CA THR A 74 -12.63 11.28 0.27
C THR A 74 -13.34 11.70 -1.02
N VAL A 75 -12.64 11.71 -2.15
CA VAL A 75 -13.21 12.13 -3.43
C VAL A 75 -14.24 11.10 -3.93
N ASN A 76 -13.97 9.79 -3.84
CA ASN A 76 -14.92 8.75 -4.22
C ASN A 76 -16.24 8.84 -3.44
N THR A 77 -16.16 9.06 -2.13
CA THR A 77 -17.36 9.18 -1.26
C THR A 77 -18.18 10.44 -1.53
N ARG A 78 -17.65 11.45 -2.24
CA ARG A 78 -18.39 12.67 -2.60
C ARG A 78 -19.22 12.52 -3.87
N TYR A 79 -19.01 11.45 -4.64
CA TYR A 79 -19.73 11.14 -5.88
C TYR A 79 -20.64 9.91 -5.77
N ALA A 80 -20.81 9.36 -4.57
CA ALA A 80 -21.72 8.25 -4.25
C ALA A 80 -22.91 8.76 -3.43
#